data_AF-A0A0U5IDF2-F1
#
_entry.id   AF-A0A0U5IDF2-F1
#
_cell.length_a   1.000
_cell.length_b   1.000
_cell.length_c   1.000
_cell.angle_alpha   90.00
_cell.angle_beta   90.00
_cell.angle_gamma   90.00
#
_symmetry.space_group_name_H-M   'P 1'
#
loop_
_entity.id
_entity.type
_entity.pdbx_description
1 polymer ?
#
loop_
_entity_poly.entity_id
_entity_poly.type
_entity_poly.pdbx_seq_one_letter_code
_entity_poly.pdbx_strand_id
1 'polypeptide(L)'
;MTKKLYRGTVVPGRKLTQATVERHRDELRRLTREQFFPGSLNIALMTPVRLSCESTLAFDFGRRFVWPARLNGVGVWLYRWPTAPLSVVEVLSSTHLRKGLGLTDGASVTIEVEEAHIAPIGASALLGWVLLWLGRPALFYRSERYRRHARTTGIYLGVTQCRGEMTHMAFLRHLGGAFRRFAGRIATGYRDRSV
;
A
#
# COMPACT_ATOMS: atom_id res chain seq x y z
N MET A 1 -4.42 -14.75 20.42
CA MET A 1 -4.16 -13.56 19.58
C MET A 1 -5.33 -13.36 18.64
N THR A 2 -5.93 -12.17 18.62
CA THR A 2 -7.09 -11.87 17.76
C THR A 2 -6.65 -11.70 16.31
N LYS A 3 -7.43 -12.25 15.38
CA LYS A 3 -7.18 -12.14 13.94
C LYS A 3 -8.34 -11.41 13.28
N LYS A 4 -8.02 -10.62 12.25
CA LYS A 4 -8.98 -9.94 11.41
C LYS A 4 -8.96 -10.50 10.00
N LEU A 5 -10.15 -10.66 9.42
CA LEU A 5 -10.35 -11.20 8.09
C LEU A 5 -10.56 -10.08 7.08
N TYR A 6 -9.90 -10.21 5.94
CA TYR A 6 -9.99 -9.29 4.81
C TYR A 6 -10.33 -10.07 3.54
N ARG A 7 -11.46 -9.73 2.92
CA ARG A 7 -11.81 -10.26 1.61
C ARG A 7 -11.11 -9.49 0.51
N GLY A 8 -10.69 -10.19 -0.54
CA GLY A 8 -10.09 -9.56 -1.70
C GLY A 8 -10.23 -10.39 -2.96
N THR A 9 -9.75 -9.82 -4.05
CA THR A 9 -9.79 -10.42 -5.38
C THR A 9 -8.38 -10.45 -5.94
N VAL A 10 -8.00 -11.57 -6.54
CA VAL A 10 -6.73 -11.72 -7.25
C VAL A 10 -6.73 -10.84 -8.48
N VAL A 11 -5.66 -10.05 -8.65
CA VAL A 11 -5.50 -9.12 -9.78
C VAL A 11 -4.18 -9.36 -10.51
N PRO A 12 -4.09 -9.02 -11.80
CA PRO A 12 -2.86 -9.17 -12.56
C PRO A 12 -1.74 -8.31 -11.99
N GLY A 13 -0.53 -8.84 -12.04
CA GLY A 13 0.68 -8.14 -11.63
C GLY A 13 1.50 -7.58 -12.77
N ARG A 14 2.42 -6.68 -12.42
CA ARG A 14 3.35 -6.03 -13.37
C ARG A 14 4.77 -6.55 -13.26
N LYS A 15 4.95 -7.66 -12.54
CA LYS A 15 6.25 -8.30 -12.30
C LYS A 15 7.31 -7.40 -11.64
N LEU A 16 6.92 -6.29 -11.00
CA LEU A 16 7.85 -5.36 -10.36
C LEU A 16 8.49 -5.93 -9.09
N THR A 17 7.75 -6.78 -8.37
CA THR A 17 8.22 -7.36 -7.11
C THR A 17 9.15 -8.54 -7.31
N GLN A 18 9.11 -9.20 -8.48
CA GLN A 18 10.04 -10.29 -8.79
C GLN A 18 11.49 -9.84 -8.62
N ALA A 19 11.88 -8.73 -9.27
CA ALA A 19 13.24 -8.18 -9.16
C ALA A 19 13.58 -7.73 -7.73
N THR A 20 12.59 -7.30 -6.94
CA THR A 20 12.80 -6.97 -5.52
C THR A 20 13.07 -8.21 -4.69
N VAL A 21 12.25 -9.26 -4.83
CA VAL A 21 12.39 -10.51 -4.09
C VAL A 21 13.71 -11.19 -4.45
N GLU A 22 14.08 -11.21 -5.72
CA GLU A 22 15.36 -11.77 -6.18
C GLU A 22 16.56 -11.00 -5.60
N ARG A 23 16.54 -9.66 -5.68
CA ARG A 23 17.61 -8.81 -5.16
C ARG A 23 17.82 -8.97 -3.64
N HIS A 24 16.75 -9.17 -2.89
CA HIS A 24 16.77 -9.25 -1.43
C HIS A 24 16.57 -10.67 -0.90
N ARG A 25 16.76 -11.70 -1.74
CA ARG A 25 16.42 -13.09 -1.43
C ARG A 25 17.05 -13.60 -0.14
N ASP A 26 18.35 -13.36 0.04
CA ASP A 26 19.09 -13.86 1.20
C ASP A 26 18.69 -13.14 2.49
N GLU A 27 18.46 -11.83 2.41
CA GLU A 27 17.97 -11.03 3.53
C GLU A 27 16.58 -11.48 3.96
N LEU A 28 15.65 -11.63 3.00
CA LEU A 28 14.31 -12.14 3.26
C LEU A 28 14.35 -13.54 3.85
N ARG A 29 15.17 -14.46 3.31
CA ARG A 29 15.33 -15.81 3.85
C ARG A 29 15.81 -15.82 5.30
N ARG A 30 16.78 -14.97 5.65
CA ARG A 30 17.25 -14.87 7.05
C ARG A 30 16.17 -14.36 7.99
N LEU A 31 15.39 -13.38 7.56
CA LEU A 31 14.34 -12.75 8.37
C LEU A 31 13.13 -13.66 8.55
N THR A 32 12.62 -14.24 7.47
CA THR A 32 11.36 -15.01 7.47
C THR A 32 11.58 -16.50 7.69
N ARG A 33 12.83 -16.97 7.58
CA ARG A 33 13.20 -18.40 7.54
C ARG A 33 12.57 -19.15 6.36
N GLU A 34 12.09 -18.44 5.35
CA GLU A 34 11.46 -18.99 4.15
C GLU A 34 12.23 -18.62 2.88
N GLN A 35 12.27 -19.53 1.91
CA GLN A 35 12.76 -19.22 0.58
C GLN A 35 11.59 -18.87 -0.33
N PHE A 36 11.39 -17.58 -0.61
CA PHE A 36 10.29 -17.14 -1.45
C PHE A 36 10.45 -17.51 -2.93
N PHE A 37 9.32 -17.85 -3.55
CA PHE A 37 9.18 -17.92 -4.99
C PHE A 37 9.43 -16.52 -5.59
N PRO A 38 10.17 -16.38 -6.71
CA PRO A 38 10.48 -15.10 -7.33
C PRO A 38 9.23 -14.50 -7.99
N GLY A 39 8.44 -13.76 -7.20
CA GLY A 39 7.22 -13.12 -7.63
C GLY A 39 6.31 -12.77 -6.46
N SER A 40 5.12 -12.27 -6.77
CA SER A 40 4.10 -11.99 -5.77
C SER A 40 2.70 -12.19 -6.36
N LEU A 41 1.74 -12.50 -5.49
CA LEU A 41 0.32 -12.52 -5.83
C LEU A 41 -0.30 -11.18 -5.41
N ASN A 42 -0.86 -10.44 -6.37
CA ASN A 42 -1.53 -9.19 -6.06
C ASN A 42 -2.99 -9.43 -5.69
N ILE A 43 -3.42 -8.78 -4.62
CA ILE A 43 -4.79 -8.85 -4.13
C ILE A 43 -5.31 -7.43 -3.96
N ALA A 44 -6.46 -7.15 -4.58
CA ALA A 44 -7.26 -5.97 -4.32
C ALA A 44 -8.27 -6.30 -3.20
N LEU A 45 -8.12 -5.65 -2.06
CA LEU A 45 -8.96 -5.83 -0.88
C LEU A 45 -10.26 -5.05 -1.01
N MET A 46 -11.35 -5.62 -0.50
CA MET A 46 -12.67 -4.99 -0.43
C MET A 46 -12.72 -3.86 0.60
N THR A 47 -11.87 -3.94 1.64
CA THR A 47 -11.76 -2.93 2.70
C THR A 47 -10.29 -2.54 2.87
N PRO A 48 -9.99 -1.26 3.17
CA PRO A 48 -8.61 -0.84 3.37
C PRO A 48 -8.04 -1.47 4.65
N VAL A 49 -6.76 -1.82 4.59
CA VAL A 49 -5.96 -2.23 5.76
C VAL A 49 -4.71 -1.39 5.80
N ARG A 50 -4.34 -0.89 6.97
CA ARG A 50 -3.04 -0.28 7.22
C ARG A 50 -2.23 -1.25 8.05
N LEU A 51 -1.06 -1.62 7.55
CA LEU A 51 -0.17 -2.52 8.25
C LEU A 51 0.77 -1.70 9.14
N SER A 52 0.97 -2.15 10.38
CA SER A 52 1.79 -1.45 11.38
C SER A 52 3.28 -1.53 11.02
N CYS A 53 4.01 -0.43 11.15
CA CYS A 53 5.47 -0.42 10.98
C CYS A 53 6.23 -0.90 12.22
N GLU A 54 5.56 -1.11 13.35
CA GLU A 54 6.18 -1.51 14.62
C GLU A 54 6.28 -3.03 14.74
N SER A 55 5.25 -3.73 14.28
CA SER A 55 5.12 -5.19 14.34
C SER A 55 5.40 -5.80 12.98
N THR A 56 6.61 -5.66 12.46
CA THR A 56 6.96 -6.08 11.09
C THR A 56 8.40 -6.54 11.03
N LEU A 57 8.73 -7.33 10.00
CA LEU A 57 10.13 -7.53 9.64
C LEU A 57 10.53 -6.51 8.59
N ALA A 58 11.59 -5.76 8.86
CA ALA A 58 12.11 -4.74 7.96
C ALA A 58 13.31 -5.28 7.17
N PHE A 59 13.43 -4.92 5.90
CA PHE A 59 14.53 -5.29 5.00
C PHE A 59 14.89 -4.11 4.09
N ASP A 60 15.92 -4.24 3.26
CA ASP A 60 16.41 -3.15 2.40
C ASP A 60 16.76 -1.91 3.24
N PHE A 61 17.54 -2.10 4.31
CA PHE A 61 17.92 -1.03 5.27
C PHE A 61 16.70 -0.31 5.89
N GLY A 62 15.67 -1.07 6.26
CA GLY A 62 14.44 -0.53 6.86
C GLY A 62 13.51 0.18 5.87
N ARG A 63 13.80 0.11 4.56
CA ARG A 63 13.00 0.75 3.51
C ARG A 63 11.78 -0.10 3.14
N ARG A 64 11.79 -1.39 3.44
CA ARG A 64 10.71 -2.31 3.06
C ARG A 64 10.36 -3.19 4.23
N PHE A 65 9.14 -3.71 4.18
CA PHE A 65 8.50 -4.39 5.29
C PHE A 65 7.72 -5.59 4.78
N VAL A 66 7.71 -6.65 5.57
CA VAL A 66 6.85 -7.83 5.39
C VAL A 66 6.13 -8.18 6.69
N TRP A 67 4.89 -8.63 6.55
CA TRP A 67 4.01 -8.97 7.67
C TRP A 67 3.52 -10.41 7.54
N PRO A 68 3.55 -11.23 8.59
CA PRO A 68 3.01 -12.57 8.52
C PRO A 68 1.48 -12.50 8.39
N ALA A 69 0.92 -13.42 7.60
CA ALA A 69 -0.52 -13.53 7.37
C ALA A 69 -0.88 -14.96 6.94
N ARG A 70 -2.18 -15.18 6.70
CA ARG A 70 -2.67 -16.39 6.05
C ARG A 70 -3.52 -16.04 4.84
N LEU A 71 -3.32 -16.72 3.72
CA LEU A 71 -4.16 -16.63 2.52
C LEU A 71 -4.93 -17.93 2.36
N ASN A 72 -6.26 -17.89 2.49
CA ASN A 72 -7.11 -19.10 2.49
C ASN A 72 -6.56 -20.19 3.44
N GLY A 73 -6.09 -19.79 4.62
CA GLY A 73 -5.50 -20.69 5.61
C GLY A 73 -4.04 -21.07 5.38
N VAL A 74 -3.41 -20.71 4.25
CA VAL A 74 -1.98 -20.99 3.98
C VAL A 74 -1.09 -19.87 4.53
N GLY A 75 -0.01 -20.23 5.25
CA GLY A 75 0.97 -19.26 5.76
C GLY A 75 1.66 -18.50 4.63
N VAL A 76 1.64 -17.17 4.71
CA VAL A 76 2.20 -16.27 3.69
C VAL A 76 2.73 -14.99 4.34
N TRP A 77 3.42 -14.18 3.55
CA TRP A 77 3.89 -12.87 3.96
C TRP A 77 3.25 -11.78 3.10
N LEU A 78 2.64 -10.79 3.73
CA LEU A 78 2.18 -9.59 3.04
C LEU A 78 3.37 -8.68 2.77
N TYR A 79 3.34 -8.05 1.61
CA TYR A 79 4.30 -7.07 1.16
C TYR A 79 3.55 -5.87 0.56
N ARG A 80 4.13 -4.68 0.70
CA ARG A 80 3.68 -3.47 0.03
C ARG A 80 4.87 -2.70 -0.51
N TRP A 81 4.75 -2.28 -1.77
CA TRP A 81 5.66 -1.28 -2.29
C TRP A 81 5.40 0.09 -1.63
N PRO A 82 6.38 0.99 -1.61
CA PRO A 82 6.21 2.33 -1.03
C PRO A 82 5.01 3.05 -1.67
N THR A 83 4.15 3.67 -0.85
CA THR A 83 2.93 4.38 -1.29
C THR A 83 1.89 3.48 -1.99
N ALA A 84 1.91 2.17 -1.77
CA ALA A 84 0.84 1.28 -2.20
C ALA A 84 -0.51 1.71 -1.57
N PRO A 85 -1.62 1.70 -2.31
CA PRO A 85 -2.94 1.95 -1.71
C PRO A 85 -3.23 0.97 -0.57
N LEU A 86 -3.97 1.42 0.45
CA LEU A 86 -4.36 0.58 1.59
C LEU A 86 -5.28 -0.59 1.21
N SER A 87 -5.80 -0.60 -0.02
CA SER A 87 -6.64 -1.66 -0.57
C SER A 87 -5.89 -2.59 -1.52
N VAL A 88 -4.58 -2.44 -1.65
CA VAL A 88 -3.78 -3.38 -2.44
C VAL A 88 -2.71 -3.97 -1.56
N VAL A 89 -2.51 -5.27 -1.68
CA VAL A 89 -1.44 -5.99 -1.00
C VAL A 89 -0.83 -6.98 -1.96
N GLU A 90 0.46 -7.19 -1.82
CA GLU A 90 1.16 -8.27 -2.49
C GLU A 90 1.40 -9.40 -1.50
N VAL A 91 1.28 -10.64 -1.95
CA VAL A 91 1.52 -11.81 -1.12
C VAL A 91 2.75 -12.54 -1.63
N LEU A 92 3.71 -12.74 -0.73
CA LEU A 92 4.90 -13.53 -0.91
C LEU A 92 4.69 -14.90 -0.26
N SER A 93 5.20 -15.94 -0.90
CA SER A 93 5.13 -17.32 -0.40
C SER A 93 6.32 -18.11 -0.93
N SER A 94 6.67 -19.18 -0.24
CA SER A 94 7.65 -20.16 -0.70
C SER A 94 7.23 -20.92 -1.97
N THR A 95 5.93 -20.90 -2.30
CA THR A 95 5.38 -21.60 -3.45
C THR A 95 4.68 -20.65 -4.44
N HIS A 96 4.47 -21.13 -5.67
CA HIS A 96 3.72 -20.40 -6.69
C HIS A 96 2.21 -20.44 -6.39
N LEU A 97 1.71 -19.49 -5.59
CA LEU A 97 0.33 -19.48 -5.05
C LEU A 97 -0.77 -19.74 -6.09
N ARG A 98 -0.69 -19.17 -7.31
CA ARG A 98 -1.70 -19.43 -8.34
C ARG A 98 -1.78 -20.90 -8.75
N LYS A 99 -0.63 -21.57 -8.83
CA LYS A 99 -0.55 -22.98 -9.21
C LYS A 99 -0.93 -23.85 -8.00
N GLY A 100 -0.43 -23.51 -6.81
CA GLY A 100 -0.70 -24.26 -5.59
C GLY A 100 -2.16 -24.19 -5.12
N LEU A 101 -2.85 -23.08 -5.36
CA LEU A 101 -4.22 -22.85 -4.91
C LEU A 101 -5.24 -22.77 -6.06
N GLY A 102 -4.82 -23.02 -7.31
CA GLY A 102 -5.70 -22.92 -8.49
C GLY A 102 -6.29 -21.52 -8.72
N LEU A 103 -5.58 -20.46 -8.35
CA LEU A 103 -6.10 -19.09 -8.40
C LEU A 103 -5.91 -18.45 -9.79
N THR A 104 -7.00 -17.91 -10.33
CA THR A 104 -7.04 -17.09 -11.54
C THR A 104 -7.27 -15.61 -11.21
N ASP A 105 -7.10 -14.72 -12.20
CA ASP A 105 -7.53 -13.33 -12.05
C ASP A 105 -9.04 -13.26 -11.82
N GLY A 106 -9.48 -12.43 -10.88
CA GLY A 106 -10.88 -12.36 -10.44
C GLY A 106 -11.24 -13.36 -9.34
N ALA A 107 -10.36 -14.32 -9.00
CA ALA A 107 -10.62 -15.27 -7.91
C ALA A 107 -10.77 -14.53 -6.57
N SER A 108 -11.80 -14.90 -5.80
CA SER A 108 -12.02 -14.38 -4.44
C SER A 108 -11.13 -15.12 -3.44
N VAL A 109 -10.53 -14.36 -2.53
CA VAL A 109 -9.62 -14.89 -1.50
C VAL A 109 -9.87 -14.20 -0.17
N THR A 110 -9.50 -14.88 0.92
CA THR A 110 -9.52 -14.34 2.27
C THR A 110 -8.11 -14.25 2.82
N ILE A 111 -7.77 -13.09 3.37
CA ILE A 111 -6.51 -12.85 4.08
C ILE A 111 -6.81 -12.72 5.57
N GLU A 112 -6.10 -13.46 6.39
CA GLU A 112 -6.12 -13.34 7.84
C GLU A 112 -4.84 -12.62 8.29
N VAL A 113 -5.01 -11.57 9.10
CA VAL A 113 -3.90 -10.80 9.67
C VAL A 113 -4.13 -10.68 11.16
N GLU A 114 -3.08 -10.88 11.96
CA GLU A 114 -3.16 -10.65 13.40
C GLU A 114 -3.36 -9.17 13.69
N GLU A 115 -4.19 -8.84 14.68
CA GLU A 115 -4.52 -7.44 15.00
C GLU A 115 -3.28 -6.63 15.40
N ALA A 116 -2.27 -7.26 15.99
CA ALA A 116 -0.99 -6.62 16.29
C ALA A 116 -0.33 -6.01 15.05
N HIS A 117 -0.55 -6.59 13.86
CA HIS A 117 0.00 -6.12 12.59
C HIS A 117 -0.84 -5.04 11.91
N ILE A 118 -1.95 -4.61 12.50
CA ILE A 118 -2.90 -3.67 11.91
C ILE A 118 -2.82 -2.34 12.66
N ALA A 119 -2.47 -1.28 11.93
CA ALA A 119 -2.51 0.08 12.44
C ALA A 119 -3.89 0.72 12.20
N PRO A 120 -4.30 1.67 13.06
CA PRO A 120 -5.56 2.39 12.87
C PRO A 120 -5.56 3.19 11.56
N ILE A 121 -6.75 3.30 10.95
CA ILE A 121 -6.99 4.12 9.77
C ILE A 121 -7.82 5.32 10.20
N GLY A 122 -7.28 6.52 10.01
CA GLY A 122 -7.99 7.77 10.33
C GLY A 122 -9.19 8.02 9.40
N ALA A 123 -10.14 8.83 9.85
CA ALA A 123 -11.37 9.13 9.10
C ALA A 123 -11.11 9.74 7.71
N SER A 124 -10.10 10.60 7.57
CA SER A 124 -9.69 11.18 6.29
C SER A 124 -9.24 10.12 5.28
N ALA A 125 -8.53 9.10 5.75
CA ALA A 125 -8.12 7.97 4.93
C ALA A 125 -9.32 7.10 4.55
N LEU A 126 -10.27 6.85 5.46
CA LEU A 126 -11.49 6.13 5.10
C LEU A 126 -12.28 6.90 4.02
N LEU A 127 -12.45 8.21 4.16
CA LEU A 127 -13.13 9.03 3.16
C LEU A 127 -12.39 9.05 1.82
N GLY A 128 -11.07 9.23 1.86
CA GLY A 128 -10.25 9.18 0.65
C GLY A 128 -10.33 7.83 -0.05
N TRP A 129 -10.46 6.74 0.72
CA TRP A 129 -10.60 5.40 0.17
C TRP A 129 -11.95 5.28 -0.55
N VAL A 130 -13.04 5.78 0.04
CA VAL A 130 -14.34 5.83 -0.63
C VAL A 130 -14.25 6.59 -1.95
N LEU A 131 -13.67 7.79 -1.94
CA LEU A 131 -13.60 8.65 -3.13
C LEU A 131 -12.72 8.08 -4.25
N LEU A 132 -11.61 7.44 -3.89
CA LEU A 132 -10.59 6.98 -4.83
C LEU A 132 -10.72 5.49 -5.21
N TRP A 133 -11.47 4.68 -4.46
CA TRP A 133 -11.44 3.23 -4.62
C TRP A 133 -12.80 2.57 -4.71
N LEU A 134 -13.81 3.04 -3.97
CA LEU A 134 -15.12 2.38 -3.95
C LEU A 134 -15.75 2.41 -5.35
N GLY A 135 -16.08 1.21 -5.87
CA GLY A 135 -16.60 1.04 -7.24
C GLY A 135 -15.58 1.28 -8.37
N ARG A 136 -14.31 1.57 -8.06
CA ARG A 136 -13.27 1.94 -9.04
C ARG A 136 -11.97 1.10 -9.00
N PRO A 137 -11.91 -0.14 -8.44
CA PRO A 137 -10.64 -0.86 -8.36
C PRO A 137 -10.06 -1.16 -9.76
N ALA A 138 -10.90 -1.48 -10.74
CA ALA A 138 -10.48 -1.76 -12.11
C ALA A 138 -9.78 -0.57 -12.80
N LEU A 139 -10.22 0.67 -12.52
CA LEU A 139 -9.62 1.88 -13.10
C LEU A 139 -8.17 2.06 -12.68
N PHE A 140 -7.82 1.69 -11.45
CA PHE A 140 -6.44 1.76 -10.94
C PHE A 140 -5.48 0.86 -11.73
N TYR A 141 -5.95 -0.31 -12.17
CA TYR A 141 -5.13 -1.25 -12.94
C TYR A 141 -5.12 -0.94 -14.44
N ARG A 142 -6.24 -0.45 -14.99
CA ARG A 142 -6.41 -0.20 -16.45
C ARG A 142 -5.95 1.17 -16.91
N SER A 143 -6.04 2.21 -16.08
CA SER A 143 -5.74 3.60 -16.49
C SER A 143 -4.50 4.15 -15.78
N GLU A 144 -3.45 4.41 -16.55
CA GLU A 144 -2.22 5.06 -16.06
C GLU A 144 -2.52 6.43 -15.43
N ARG A 145 -3.36 7.23 -16.10
CA ARG A 145 -3.76 8.55 -15.62
C ARG A 145 -4.49 8.47 -14.29
N TYR A 146 -5.47 7.57 -14.17
CA TYR A 146 -6.19 7.35 -12.91
C TYR A 146 -5.24 6.87 -11.82
N ARG A 147 -4.36 5.92 -12.12
CA ARG A 147 -3.38 5.41 -11.14
C ARG A 147 -2.49 6.52 -10.60
N ARG A 148 -1.96 7.38 -11.48
CA ARG A 148 -1.11 8.51 -11.08
C ARG A 148 -1.88 9.49 -10.19
N HIS A 149 -3.11 9.82 -10.56
CA HIS A 149 -3.97 10.68 -9.76
C HIS A 149 -4.29 10.05 -8.40
N ALA A 150 -4.82 8.83 -8.38
CA ALA A 150 -5.19 8.11 -7.17
C ALA A 150 -4.00 7.91 -6.22
N ARG A 151 -2.80 7.65 -6.74
CA ARG A 151 -1.58 7.57 -5.92
C ARG A 151 -1.22 8.92 -5.30
N THR A 152 -1.26 9.98 -6.10
CA THR A 152 -0.89 11.34 -5.65
C THR A 152 -1.87 11.85 -4.62
N THR A 153 -3.16 11.89 -4.96
CA THR A 153 -4.26 12.24 -4.04
C THR A 153 -4.26 11.29 -2.84
N GLY A 154 -3.92 10.03 -3.06
CA GLY A 154 -3.97 9.03 -2.02
C GLY A 154 -2.95 9.21 -0.91
N ILE A 155 -1.76 9.71 -1.26
CA ILE A 155 -0.75 10.10 -0.26
C ILE A 155 -1.31 11.23 0.61
N TYR A 156 -1.93 12.25 0.00
CA TYR A 156 -2.50 13.39 0.72
C TYR A 156 -3.64 13.00 1.66
N LEU A 157 -4.50 12.08 1.23
CA LEU A 157 -5.63 11.62 2.02
C LEU A 157 -5.25 10.50 3.02
N GLY A 158 -4.00 10.04 3.04
CA GLY A 158 -3.57 8.96 3.92
C GLY A 158 -4.09 7.57 3.53
N VAL A 159 -4.49 7.37 2.27
CA VAL A 159 -4.95 6.06 1.74
C VAL A 159 -3.83 5.23 1.13
N THR A 160 -2.59 5.58 1.42
CA THR A 160 -1.43 4.78 1.05
C THR A 160 -0.70 4.27 2.28
N GLN A 161 0.00 3.15 2.14
CA GLN A 161 0.97 2.69 3.12
C GLN A 161 2.15 3.67 3.15
N CYS A 162 2.24 4.45 4.22
CA CYS A 162 3.36 5.35 4.48
C CYS A 162 4.43 4.62 5.32
N ARG A 163 5.70 4.97 5.09
CA ARG A 163 6.84 4.47 5.88
C ARG A 163 6.94 5.27 7.17
N GLY A 164 6.55 4.68 8.31
CA GLY A 164 6.70 5.32 9.63
C GLY A 164 6.10 6.74 9.72
N GLU A 165 6.38 7.45 10.80
CA GLU A 165 5.81 8.76 11.20
C GLU A 165 5.96 9.91 10.18
N MET A 166 6.62 9.68 9.04
CA MET A 166 7.14 10.70 8.15
C MET A 166 6.11 11.36 7.22
N THR A 167 4.81 11.42 7.57
CA THR A 167 3.78 11.95 6.64
C THR A 167 2.80 12.98 7.17
N HIS A 168 2.75 13.31 8.47
CA HIS A 168 1.90 14.44 8.91
C HIS A 168 2.69 15.73 9.07
N MET A 169 3.82 15.72 9.79
CA MET A 169 4.60 16.93 10.10
C MET A 169 5.49 17.43 8.95
N ALA A 170 6.06 16.53 8.14
CA ALA A 170 6.76 16.91 6.90
C ALA A 170 5.77 17.48 5.85
N PHE A 171 4.53 17.01 5.89
CA PHE A 171 3.43 17.46 5.04
C PHE A 171 2.87 18.83 5.43
N LEU A 172 2.60 19.08 6.72
CA LEU A 172 2.19 20.41 7.21
C LEU A 172 3.24 21.48 6.87
N ARG A 173 4.54 21.13 6.95
CA ARG A 173 5.63 22.01 6.51
C ARG A 173 5.59 22.34 5.02
N HIS A 174 5.21 21.39 4.17
CA HIS A 174 5.15 21.62 2.73
C HIS A 174 3.90 22.44 2.31
N LEU A 175 2.76 22.24 2.97
CA LEU A 175 1.56 23.06 2.78
C LEU A 175 1.77 24.50 3.23
N GLY A 176 2.44 24.73 4.36
CA GLY A 176 2.80 26.09 4.79
C GLY A 176 3.62 26.85 3.74
N GLY A 177 4.51 26.15 3.04
CA GLY A 177 5.32 26.73 1.95
C GLY A 177 4.55 26.96 0.64
N ALA A 178 3.56 26.13 0.32
CA ALA A 178 2.71 26.31 -0.86
C ALA A 178 1.68 27.44 -0.64
N PHE A 179 1.06 27.49 0.53
CA PHE A 179 0.08 28.52 0.90
C PHE A 179 0.73 29.91 0.99
N ARG A 180 1.95 30.02 1.55
CA ARG A 180 2.73 31.28 1.50
C ARG A 180 3.01 31.74 0.08
N ARG A 181 3.35 30.84 -0.84
CA ARG A 181 3.61 31.18 -2.25
C ARG A 181 2.35 31.62 -2.99
N PHE A 182 1.20 31.02 -2.68
CA PHE A 182 -0.08 31.42 -3.25
C PHE A 182 -0.56 32.76 -2.70
N ALA A 183 -0.52 32.94 -1.37
CA ALA A 183 -0.88 34.21 -0.72
C ALA A 183 0.04 35.36 -1.16
N GLY A 184 1.35 35.10 -1.32
CA GLY A 184 2.30 36.08 -1.84
C GLY A 184 1.99 36.55 -3.26
N ARG A 185 1.49 35.66 -4.14
CA ARG A 185 1.06 36.02 -5.51
C ARG A 185 -0.23 36.82 -5.55
N ILE A 186 -1.16 36.56 -4.63
CA ILE A 186 -2.39 37.35 -4.51
C ILE A 186 -2.06 38.76 -3.99
N ALA A 187 -1.16 38.86 -3.01
CA ALA A 187 -0.74 40.13 -2.43
C ALA A 187 0.02 41.03 -3.43
N THR A 188 0.88 40.47 -4.29
CA THR A 188 1.57 41.25 -5.33
C THR A 188 0.65 41.64 -6.48
N GLY A 189 -0.31 40.79 -6.86
CA GLY A 189 -1.29 41.12 -7.90
C GLY A 189 -2.27 42.25 -7.53
N TYR A 190 -2.43 42.55 -6.24
CA TYR A 190 -3.26 43.66 -5.77
C TYR A 190 -2.55 45.01 -5.76
N ARG A 191 -1.21 45.04 -5.80
CA ARG A 191 -0.42 46.28 -5.76
C ARG A 191 -0.33 46.99 -7.12
N ASP A 192 -0.49 46.24 -8.21
CA ASP A 192 -0.40 46.73 -9.60
C ASP A 192 -1.73 47.24 -10.19
N ARG A 193 -2.82 47.28 -9.40
CA ARG A 193 -4.15 47.76 -9.87
C ARG A 193 -4.62 49.04 -9.18
N SER A 194 -3.72 49.74 -8.51
CA SER A 194 -3.99 50.98 -7.76
C SER A 194 -3.27 52.21 -8.34
N VAL A 195 -3.05 52.23 -9.66
CA VAL A 195 -2.61 53.42 -10.42
C VAL A 195 -3.61 53.69 -11.53
#